data_AF-A0A6P7K830-F1
#
_entry.id   AF-A0A6P7K830-F1
#
_cell.length_a   1.000
_cell.length_b   1.000
_cell.length_c   1.000
_cell.angle_alpha   90.00
_cell.angle_beta   90.00
_cell.angle_gamma   90.00
#
_symmetry.space_group_name_H-M   'P 1'
#
loop_
_entity.id
_entity.type
_entity.pdbx_description
1 polymer ?
#
loop_
_entity_poly.entity_id
_entity_poly.type
_entity_poly.pdbx_seq_one_letter_code
_entity_poly.pdbx_strand_id
1 'polypeptide(L)'
;NATTNATTTPAATTTTTATTTTEVVTSRRMSFRSATETFTNDLLNSSSTSFINRASLLKKTLEPFYRNSFSTFRSLNVVSFSSGSIINNMDLNFASSSVPNNTAIGNVLISAASNITAFNIDPTSVSVNGTQVSGGVSHKISLITASCLVLLSWLLTSQQ
;
A
#
# COMPACT_ATOMS: atom_id res chain seq x y z
N ASN A 1 47.17 -35.79 57.20
CA ASN A 1 46.27 -35.47 56.08
C ASN A 1 45.08 -34.68 56.61
N ALA A 2 45.01 -33.38 56.32
CA ALA A 2 43.88 -32.52 56.72
C ALA A 2 43.09 -32.15 55.46
N THR A 3 41.79 -32.48 55.44
CA THR A 3 40.88 -32.24 54.32
C THR A 3 40.04 -31.00 54.62
N THR A 4 40.11 -29.98 53.77
CA THR A 4 39.36 -28.73 53.91
C THR A 4 38.10 -28.78 53.04
N ASN A 5 36.92 -28.70 53.65
CA ASN A 5 35.64 -28.59 52.93
C ASN A 5 35.39 -27.12 52.55
N ALA A 6 35.20 -26.85 51.26
CA ALA A 6 34.82 -25.54 50.75
C ALA A 6 33.28 -25.44 50.63
N THR A 7 32.69 -24.47 51.32
CA THR A 7 31.25 -24.14 51.23
C THR A 7 31.04 -23.14 50.09
N THR A 8 30.24 -23.51 49.08
CA THR A 8 29.86 -22.64 47.97
C THR A 8 28.54 -21.92 48.27
N THR A 9 28.56 -20.59 48.19
CA THR A 9 27.38 -19.73 48.35
C THR A 9 26.60 -19.63 47.03
N PRO A 10 25.26 -19.80 47.01
CA PRO A 10 24.47 -19.63 45.79
C PRO A 10 24.41 -18.16 45.35
N ALA A 11 24.68 -17.90 44.06
CA ALA A 11 24.54 -16.57 43.48
C ALA A 11 23.06 -16.19 43.28
N ALA A 12 22.69 -15.00 43.71
CA ALA A 12 21.34 -14.46 43.53
C ALA A 12 21.05 -14.19 42.04
N THR A 13 19.97 -14.76 41.51
CA THR A 13 19.52 -14.52 40.13
C THR A 13 18.62 -13.29 40.09
N THR A 14 19.04 -12.24 39.39
CA THR A 14 18.23 -11.05 39.17
C THR A 14 17.36 -11.25 37.93
N THR A 15 16.04 -11.39 38.12
CA THR A 15 15.08 -11.45 37.02
C THR A 15 14.76 -10.03 36.54
N THR A 16 15.25 -9.64 35.37
CA THR A 16 14.90 -8.38 34.72
C THR A 16 13.60 -8.54 33.93
N THR A 17 12.53 -7.87 34.37
CA THR A 17 11.27 -7.80 33.62
C THR A 17 11.43 -6.87 32.43
N ALA A 18 11.39 -7.42 31.20
CA ALA A 18 11.39 -6.61 29.98
C ALA A 18 10.08 -5.83 29.86
N THR A 19 10.16 -4.50 29.71
CA THR A 19 9.00 -3.65 29.43
C THR A 19 8.74 -3.63 27.93
N THR A 20 7.65 -4.24 27.47
CA THR A 20 7.26 -4.21 26.05
C THR A 20 6.73 -2.83 25.70
N THR A 21 7.50 -2.03 24.98
CA THR A 21 7.02 -0.75 24.41
C THR A 21 6.36 -1.04 23.07
N THR A 22 5.06 -0.78 22.94
CA THR A 22 4.35 -0.85 21.66
C THR A 22 4.90 0.22 20.72
N GLU A 23 5.49 -0.20 19.59
CA GLU A 23 5.97 0.71 18.55
C GLU A 23 4.80 1.46 17.89
N VAL A 24 4.93 2.78 17.75
CA VAL A 24 3.91 3.61 17.08
C VAL A 24 4.01 3.40 15.57
N VAL A 25 2.89 3.09 14.92
CA VAL A 25 2.82 2.79 13.48
C VAL A 25 1.98 3.83 12.74
N THR A 26 2.42 4.21 11.55
CA THR A 26 1.72 5.12 10.63
C THR A 26 1.32 4.38 9.36
N SER A 27 0.06 4.52 8.95
CA SER A 27 -0.49 3.89 7.75
C SER A 27 -0.41 4.82 6.53
N ARG A 28 -0.15 4.24 5.35
CA ARG A 28 -0.28 4.88 4.04
C ARG A 28 -1.23 4.04 3.19
N ARG A 29 -2.34 4.66 2.75
CA ARG A 29 -3.36 4.02 1.92
C ARG A 29 -2.87 3.96 0.48
N MET A 30 -2.58 2.78 -0.03
CA MET A 30 -2.28 2.57 -1.44
C MET A 30 -3.50 2.02 -2.17
N SER A 31 -3.68 2.45 -3.41
CA SER A 31 -4.59 1.81 -4.34
C SER A 31 -3.94 1.52 -5.69
N PHE A 32 -4.39 0.45 -6.32
CA PHE A 32 -4.08 0.14 -7.71
C PHE A 32 -5.18 -0.73 -8.31
N ARG A 33 -5.30 -0.66 -9.63
CA ARG A 33 -6.26 -1.39 -10.44
C ARG A 33 -5.67 -2.71 -10.94
N SER A 34 -6.47 -3.76 -10.87
CA SER A 34 -6.26 -5.01 -11.60
C SER A 34 -7.21 -5.03 -12.79
N ALA A 35 -6.75 -4.56 -13.95
CA ALA A 35 -7.58 -4.23 -15.09
C ALA A 35 -8.14 -5.47 -15.82
N THR A 36 -7.45 -6.60 -15.76
CA THR A 36 -7.83 -7.83 -16.46
C THR A 36 -8.62 -8.82 -15.61
N GLU A 37 -8.89 -8.48 -14.34
CA GLU A 37 -9.60 -9.35 -13.41
C GLU A 37 -11.07 -8.92 -13.25
N THR A 38 -11.98 -9.89 -13.15
CA THR A 38 -13.42 -9.65 -13.01
C THR A 38 -13.79 -9.39 -11.55
N PHE A 39 -14.50 -8.30 -11.32
CA PHE A 39 -15.06 -7.99 -10.01
C PHE A 39 -16.35 -8.77 -9.77
N THR A 40 -16.48 -9.32 -8.57
CA THR A 40 -17.70 -9.96 -8.09
C THR A 40 -18.17 -9.28 -6.82
N ASN A 41 -19.48 -9.30 -6.56
CA ASN A 41 -20.05 -8.65 -5.37
C ASN A 41 -19.53 -9.24 -4.06
N ASP A 42 -19.06 -10.50 -4.06
CA ASP A 42 -18.45 -11.11 -2.88
C ASP A 42 -17.21 -10.34 -2.42
N LEU A 43 -16.50 -9.64 -3.31
CA LEU A 43 -15.36 -8.79 -2.97
C LEU A 43 -15.75 -7.52 -2.19
N LEU A 44 -17.04 -7.19 -2.10
CA LEU A 44 -17.51 -6.10 -1.23
C LEU A 44 -17.59 -6.52 0.24
N ASN A 45 -17.71 -7.82 0.51
CA ASN A 45 -17.90 -8.35 1.86
C ASN A 45 -16.57 -8.87 2.40
N SER A 46 -16.00 -8.20 3.41
CA SER A 46 -14.72 -8.57 4.03
C SER A 46 -14.70 -9.97 4.65
N SER A 47 -15.87 -10.53 4.98
CA SER A 47 -16.02 -11.87 5.56
C SER A 47 -16.22 -12.95 4.50
N SER A 48 -16.31 -12.60 3.21
CA SER A 48 -16.49 -13.58 2.15
C SER A 48 -15.20 -14.35 1.86
N THR A 49 -15.32 -15.60 1.43
CA THR A 49 -14.19 -16.40 0.98
C THR A 49 -13.41 -15.70 -0.14
N SER A 50 -14.12 -15.07 -1.08
CA SER A 50 -13.52 -14.34 -2.21
C SER A 50 -12.66 -13.17 -1.73
N PHE A 51 -13.14 -12.38 -0.76
CA PHE A 51 -12.38 -11.29 -0.18
C PHE A 51 -11.15 -11.80 0.57
N ILE A 52 -11.33 -12.77 1.47
CA ILE A 52 -10.26 -13.32 2.32
C ILE A 52 -9.14 -13.91 1.45
N ASN A 53 -9.50 -14.70 0.43
CA ASN A 53 -8.54 -15.30 -0.48
C ASN A 53 -7.76 -14.23 -1.26
N ARG A 54 -8.44 -13.23 -1.80
CA ARG A 54 -7.78 -12.14 -2.54
C ARG A 54 -6.89 -11.29 -1.63
N ALA A 55 -7.36 -10.95 -0.43
CA ALA A 55 -6.60 -10.20 0.55
C ALA A 55 -5.32 -10.93 0.96
N SER A 56 -5.43 -12.25 1.21
CA SER A 56 -4.29 -13.12 1.51
C SER A 56 -3.29 -13.18 0.35
N LEU A 57 -3.79 -13.31 -0.89
CA LEU A 57 -2.95 -13.32 -2.10
C LEU A 57 -2.15 -12.02 -2.26
N LEU A 58 -2.83 -10.87 -2.15
CA LEU A 58 -2.18 -9.55 -2.21
C LEU A 58 -1.12 -9.39 -1.13
N LYS A 59 -1.47 -9.71 0.13
CA LYS A 59 -0.55 -9.61 1.26
C LYS A 59 0.69 -10.48 1.04
N LYS A 60 0.50 -11.77 0.75
CA LYS A 60 1.60 -12.73 0.57
C LYS A 60 2.55 -12.32 -0.56
N THR A 61 2.02 -11.80 -1.66
CA THR A 61 2.82 -11.41 -2.82
C THR A 61 3.51 -10.06 -2.62
N LEU A 62 2.85 -9.07 -2.00
CA LEU A 62 3.37 -7.70 -1.92
C LEU A 62 4.30 -7.45 -0.73
N GLU A 63 4.05 -8.08 0.43
CA GLU A 63 4.86 -7.84 1.63
C GLU A 63 6.37 -8.04 1.43
N PRO A 64 6.86 -9.06 0.68
CA PRO A 64 8.30 -9.22 0.43
C PRO A 64 8.94 -8.01 -0.25
N PHE A 65 8.27 -7.40 -1.24
CA PHE A 65 8.81 -6.23 -1.95
C PHE A 65 8.93 -5.02 -1.02
N TYR A 66 7.92 -4.78 -0.17
CA TYR A 66 7.94 -3.67 0.78
C TYR A 66 8.91 -3.90 1.94
N ARG A 67 9.03 -5.13 2.46
CA ARG A 67 10.03 -5.48 3.48
C ARG A 67 11.45 -5.27 2.96
N ASN A 68 11.71 -5.64 1.70
CA ASN A 68 13.03 -5.46 1.10
C ASN A 68 13.36 -3.99 0.81
N SER A 69 12.34 -3.18 0.50
CA SER A 69 12.52 -1.76 0.16
C SER A 69 12.58 -0.84 1.38
N PHE A 70 11.89 -1.21 2.46
CA PHE A 70 11.75 -0.36 3.65
C PHE A 70 11.93 -1.17 4.93
N SER A 71 13.02 -0.92 5.66
CA SER A 71 13.25 -1.52 6.99
C SER A 71 12.20 -1.12 8.04
N THR A 72 11.52 0.01 7.83
CA THR A 72 10.42 0.47 8.68
C THR A 72 9.07 -0.13 8.34
N PHE A 73 8.95 -0.92 7.26
CA PHE A 73 7.70 -1.62 6.96
C PHE A 73 7.34 -2.62 8.08
N ARG A 74 6.06 -2.68 8.44
CA ARG A 74 5.52 -3.55 9.49
C ARG A 74 4.47 -4.50 8.99
N SER A 75 3.51 -4.02 8.19
CA SER A 75 2.50 -4.89 7.61
C SER A 75 1.80 -4.27 6.41
N LEU A 76 1.15 -5.13 5.62
CA LEU A 76 0.12 -4.75 4.66
C LEU A 76 -1.22 -5.32 5.11
N ASN A 77 -2.24 -4.46 5.09
CA ASN A 77 -3.62 -4.79 5.42
C ASN A 77 -4.53 -4.37 4.27
N VAL A 78 -5.15 -5.34 3.60
CA VAL A 78 -6.15 -5.04 2.56
C VAL A 78 -7.43 -4.55 3.22
N VAL A 79 -7.91 -3.38 2.79
CA VAL A 79 -9.03 -2.67 3.42
C VAL A 79 -10.33 -2.95 2.68
N SER A 80 -10.30 -2.85 1.35
CA SER A 80 -11.49 -3.04 0.53
C SER A 80 -11.14 -3.30 -0.93
N PHE A 81 -12.12 -3.83 -1.65
CA PHE A 81 -12.15 -3.87 -3.10
C PHE A 81 -13.32 -3.03 -3.61
N SER A 82 -13.18 -2.46 -4.80
CA SER A 82 -14.30 -1.78 -5.48
C SER A 82 -14.29 -2.06 -6.97
N SER A 83 -15.43 -1.80 -7.63
CA SER A 83 -15.60 -1.91 -9.07
C SER A 83 -14.60 -1.02 -9.85
N GLY A 84 -14.29 -1.36 -11.10
CA GLY A 84 -13.18 -0.79 -11.88
C GLY A 84 -12.33 -1.71 -12.79
N SER A 85 -12.45 -3.03 -12.90
CA SER A 85 -13.32 -3.92 -12.16
C SER A 85 -12.79 -4.13 -10.75
N ILE A 86 -11.53 -4.49 -10.51
CA ILE A 86 -11.03 -4.56 -9.13
C ILE A 86 -10.03 -3.45 -8.86
N ILE A 87 -10.45 -2.48 -8.05
CA ILE A 87 -9.55 -1.55 -7.38
C ILE A 87 -9.21 -2.14 -6.02
N ASN A 88 -7.92 -2.36 -5.78
CA ASN A 88 -7.40 -2.92 -4.55
C ASN A 88 -7.02 -1.75 -3.63
N ASN A 89 -7.64 -1.65 -2.45
CA ASN A 89 -7.31 -0.62 -1.46
C ASN A 89 -6.66 -1.29 -0.26
N MET A 90 -5.46 -0.84 0.11
CA MET A 90 -4.71 -1.43 1.23
C MET A 90 -3.94 -0.39 2.02
N ASP A 91 -3.80 -0.63 3.31
CA ASP A 91 -2.95 0.14 4.21
C ASP A 91 -1.58 -0.53 4.33
N LEU A 92 -0.54 0.25 4.06
CA LEU A 92 0.84 -0.12 4.34
C LEU A 92 1.26 0.57 5.61
N ASN A 93 1.68 -0.23 6.58
CA ASN A 93 1.98 0.20 7.92
C ASN A 93 3.50 0.28 8.09
N PHE A 94 3.98 1.44 8.54
CA PHE A 94 5.39 1.71 8.76
C PHE A 94 5.62 2.18 10.20
N ALA A 95 6.81 1.93 10.74
CA ALA A 95 7.25 2.56 11.98
C ALA A 95 7.18 4.09 11.84
N SER A 96 6.58 4.75 12.83
CA SER A 96 6.40 6.21 12.80
C SER A 96 7.72 6.97 12.99
N SER A 97 8.79 6.28 13.39
CA SER A 97 10.15 6.82 13.47
C SER A 97 10.68 7.26 12.10
N SER A 98 10.25 6.61 11.01
CA SER A 98 10.54 7.04 9.63
C SER A 98 9.56 6.41 8.65
N VAL A 99 8.69 7.25 8.08
CA VAL A 99 7.65 6.84 7.14
C VAL A 99 8.06 7.28 5.72
N PRO A 100 8.22 6.34 4.77
CA PRO A 100 8.58 6.67 3.39
C PRO A 100 7.57 7.64 2.73
N ASN A 101 8.01 8.45 1.78
CA ASN A 101 7.11 9.33 1.03
C ASN A 101 6.22 8.53 0.04
N ASN A 102 5.10 9.14 -0.39
CA ASN A 102 4.11 8.49 -1.26
C ASN A 102 4.69 7.98 -2.58
N THR A 103 5.57 8.76 -3.22
CA THR A 103 6.22 8.38 -4.49
C THR A 103 7.12 7.16 -4.32
N ALA A 104 7.94 7.13 -3.26
CA ALA A 104 8.79 5.98 -2.96
C ALA A 104 7.94 4.71 -2.75
N ILE A 105 6.84 4.81 -2.01
CA ILE A 105 5.92 3.68 -1.77
C ILE A 105 5.34 3.17 -3.10
N GLY A 106 4.78 4.06 -3.92
CA GLY A 106 4.19 3.65 -5.20
C GLY A 106 5.22 3.07 -6.17
N ASN A 107 6.45 3.62 -6.20
CA ASN A 107 7.52 3.13 -7.06
C ASN A 107 7.94 1.69 -6.74
N VAL A 108 7.81 1.24 -5.50
CA VAL A 108 8.04 -0.17 -5.14
C VAL A 108 7.07 -1.07 -5.88
N LEU A 109 5.76 -0.76 -5.87
CA LEU A 109 4.77 -1.55 -6.59
C LEU A 109 4.98 -1.48 -8.11
N ILE A 110 5.24 -0.28 -8.65
CA ILE A 110 5.46 -0.08 -10.09
C ILE A 110 6.67 -0.92 -10.57
N SER A 111 7.76 -0.91 -9.81
CA SER A 111 8.98 -1.66 -10.15
C SER A 111 8.79 -3.17 -9.98
N ALA A 112 7.96 -3.59 -9.01
CA ALA A 112 7.66 -5.00 -8.78
C ALA A 112 6.65 -5.58 -9.78
N ALA A 113 5.86 -4.72 -10.45
CA ALA A 113 4.71 -5.14 -11.26
C ALA A 113 5.08 -6.17 -12.35
N SER A 114 6.22 -5.99 -13.03
CA SER A 114 6.68 -6.93 -14.07
C SER A 114 7.08 -8.30 -13.53
N ASN A 115 7.37 -8.41 -12.23
CA ASN A 115 7.79 -9.65 -11.57
C ASN A 115 6.63 -10.38 -10.89
N ILE A 116 5.42 -9.79 -10.90
CA ILE A 116 4.23 -10.35 -10.25
C ILE A 116 3.31 -10.93 -11.32
N THR A 117 3.06 -12.24 -11.25
CA THR A 117 2.14 -12.96 -12.14
C THR A 117 0.87 -13.43 -11.45
N ALA A 118 0.82 -13.36 -10.12
CA ALA A 118 -0.29 -13.86 -9.31
C ALA A 118 -1.61 -13.08 -9.48
N PHE A 119 -1.52 -11.82 -9.91
CA PHE A 119 -2.64 -10.93 -10.19
C PHE A 119 -2.15 -9.81 -11.11
N ASN A 120 -3.08 -9.11 -11.76
CA ASN A 120 -2.74 -8.00 -12.63
C ASN A 120 -2.52 -6.71 -11.82
N ILE A 121 -1.52 -5.93 -12.23
CA ILE A 121 -1.29 -4.58 -11.74
C ILE A 121 -1.27 -3.68 -12.98
N ASP A 122 -2.18 -2.71 -13.02
CA ASP A 122 -2.08 -1.57 -13.92
C ASP A 122 -1.16 -0.52 -13.26
N PRO A 123 0.10 -0.40 -13.70
CA PRO A 123 1.06 0.48 -13.05
C PRO A 123 0.65 1.95 -13.15
N THR A 124 -0.16 2.34 -14.14
CA THR A 124 -0.61 3.73 -14.33
C THR A 124 -1.66 4.16 -13.30
N SER A 125 -2.34 3.19 -12.68
CA SER A 125 -3.41 3.41 -11.70
C SER A 125 -2.91 3.55 -10.25
N VAL A 126 -1.61 3.37 -10.02
CA VAL A 126 -1.04 3.33 -8.67
C VAL A 126 -1.13 4.71 -8.01
N SER A 127 -1.76 4.76 -6.84
CA SER A 127 -1.84 5.96 -6.01
C SER A 127 -1.55 5.65 -4.55
N VAL A 128 -1.00 6.63 -3.84
CA VAL A 128 -0.74 6.55 -2.38
C VAL A 128 -1.29 7.82 -1.72
N ASN A 129 -2.16 7.65 -0.73
CA ASN A 129 -2.95 8.69 -0.08
C ASN A 129 -3.63 9.63 -1.10
N GLY A 130 -4.19 9.05 -2.17
CA GLY A 130 -4.87 9.80 -3.24
C GLY A 130 -3.96 10.53 -4.23
N THR A 131 -2.64 10.46 -4.06
CA THR A 131 -1.67 11.02 -5.03
C THR A 131 -1.29 9.93 -6.03
N GLN A 132 -1.60 10.12 -7.31
CA GLN A 132 -1.14 9.21 -8.37
C GLN A 132 0.39 9.28 -8.50
N VAL A 133 1.02 8.11 -8.63
CA VAL A 133 2.49 7.97 -8.69
C VAL A 133 2.98 7.74 -10.14
N SER A 134 2.12 7.22 -11.01
CA SER A 134 2.48 6.79 -12.38
C SER A 134 1.76 7.55 -13.50
N GLY A 135 1.04 8.61 -13.16
CA GLY A 135 0.45 9.52 -14.14
C GLY A 135 1.50 10.50 -14.65
N GLY A 136 2.10 10.20 -15.81
CA GLY A 136 2.82 11.19 -16.60
C GLY A 136 1.93 12.43 -16.76
N VAL A 137 2.40 13.54 -16.21
CA VAL A 137 1.72 14.84 -16.09
C VAL A 137 0.37 14.75 -15.36
N SER A 138 0.32 15.27 -14.13
CA SER A 138 -0.93 15.75 -13.53
C SER A 138 -1.52 16.85 -14.42
N HIS A 139 -2.23 16.48 -15.49
CA HIS A 139 -3.19 17.39 -16.07
C HIS A 139 -4.32 17.46 -15.05
N LYS A 140 -4.27 18.51 -14.22
CA LYS A 140 -5.46 19.09 -13.61
C LYS A 140 -6.49 19.16 -14.72
N ILE A 141 -7.46 18.25 -14.71
CA ILE A 141 -8.56 18.25 -15.68
C ILE A 141 -9.35 19.51 -15.36
N SER A 142 -8.95 20.62 -15.97
CA SER A 142 -9.73 21.84 -16.01
C SER A 142 -10.90 21.54 -16.93
N LEU A 143 -12.05 21.30 -16.33
CA LEU A 143 -13.34 21.07 -16.98
C LEU A 143 -13.87 22.35 -17.66
N ILE A 144 -13.02 23.13 -18.37
CA ILE A 144 -13.39 24.44 -18.93
C ILE A 144 -12.79 24.66 -20.34
N THR A 145 -12.78 23.66 -21.21
CA THR A 145 -12.53 23.88 -22.65
C THR A 145 -13.68 23.41 -23.54
N ALA A 146 -14.90 23.33 -23.01
CA ALA A 146 -16.09 23.19 -23.84
C ALA A 146 -16.63 24.55 -24.36
N SER A 147 -16.10 25.69 -23.90
CA SER A 147 -16.66 27.03 -24.19
C SER A 147 -16.01 27.80 -25.36
N CYS A 148 -14.88 27.35 -25.91
CA CYS A 148 -14.22 28.09 -27.01
C CYS A 148 -14.60 27.67 -28.43
N LEU A 149 -15.29 26.54 -28.63
CA LEU A 149 -15.72 26.09 -29.97
C LEU A 149 -17.12 26.58 -30.37
N VAL A 150 -17.89 27.16 -29.45
CA VAL A 150 -19.21 27.74 -29.77
C VAL A 150 -19.08 29.20 -30.23
N LEU A 151 -18.05 29.92 -29.75
CA LEU A 151 -17.86 31.35 -30.06
C LEU A 151 -17.27 31.62 -31.45
N LEU A 152 -16.55 30.65 -32.04
CA LEU A 152 -16.04 30.77 -33.42
C LEU A 152 -17.16 30.67 -34.46
N SER A 153 -18.25 29.98 -34.15
CA SER A 153 -19.42 29.87 -35.04
C SER A 153 -20.21 31.18 -35.16
N TRP A 154 -20.11 32.07 -34.17
CA TRP A 154 -20.76 33.39 -34.23
C TRP A 154 -19.91 34.46 -34.94
N LEU A 155 -18.59 34.32 -34.96
CA LEU A 155 -17.71 35.31 -35.62
C LEU A 155 -17.66 35.15 -37.15
N LEU A 156 -17.97 33.95 -37.68
CA LEU A 156 -18.02 33.69 -39.14
C LEU A 156 -19.37 34.06 -39.77
N THR A 157 -20.42 34.23 -38.96
CA THR A 157 -21.78 34.52 -39.46
C THR A 157 -22.00 36.01 -39.76
N SER A 158 -21.12 36.91 -39.29
CA SER A 158 -21.22 38.36 -39.53
C SER A 158 -20.43 38.86 -40.75
N GLN A 159 -19.94 37.95 -41.61
CA GLN A 159 -19.26 38.28 -42.88
C GLN A 159 -19.94 37.66 -44.12
N GLN A 160 -21.27 37.54 -44.10
CA GLN A 160 -22.09 37.44 -45.32
C GLN A 160 -23.17 38.51 -45.33
#